data_AF-A0A2C5Z0D4-F1
#
_entry.id   AF-A0A2C5Z0D4-F1
#
_cell.length_a   1.000
_cell.length_b   1.000
_cell.length_c   1.000
_cell.angle_alpha   90.00
_cell.angle_beta   90.00
_cell.angle_gamma   90.00
#
_symmetry.space_group_name_H-M   'P 1'
#
loop_
_entity.id
_entity.type
_entity.pdbx_description
1 polymer ?
#
loop_
_entity_poly.entity_id
_entity_poly.type
_entity_poly.pdbx_seq_one_letter_code
_entity_poly.pdbx_strand_id
1 'polypeptide(L)'
;MAPTPPPNTQSNSRTTTPRPRSSRQRPPSARCARRNVAKLVRSSTSPLAKADIRAILSNPLAWTILDPQSRGEILALFPDEKHILNPGTANASPNFPTLMSDDSFRYNCANYTTNLSLGRHDQEWLTSAWIAHDRRKAGEFDDYLRNKFVAEWLLDGTATVAT
;
A
#
# COMPACT_ATOMS: atom_id res chain seq x y z
N MET A 1 23.18 22.19 -81.12
CA MET A 1 21.73 22.26 -81.40
C MET A 1 21.07 21.03 -80.81
N ALA A 2 20.24 21.21 -79.77
CA ALA A 2 19.27 20.21 -79.34
C ALA A 2 18.12 20.11 -80.37
N PRO A 3 17.33 19.03 -80.35
CA PRO A 3 16.06 19.15 -79.63
C PRO A 3 15.63 17.89 -78.88
N THR A 4 15.10 18.08 -77.67
CA THR A 4 14.12 17.20 -77.01
C THR A 4 12.83 17.10 -77.83
N PRO A 5 12.08 16.01 -77.67
CA PRO A 5 10.63 16.14 -77.45
C PRO A 5 10.12 15.37 -76.20
N PRO A 6 8.97 15.79 -75.61
CA PRO A 6 8.40 15.28 -74.34
C PRO A 6 7.13 14.41 -74.59
N PRO A 7 6.19 14.26 -73.63
CA PRO A 7 6.20 13.49 -72.38
C PRO A 7 5.25 12.27 -72.50
N ASN A 8 5.28 11.32 -71.54
CA ASN A 8 4.12 10.42 -71.38
C ASN A 8 3.81 10.17 -69.90
N THR A 9 2.86 10.94 -69.42
CA THR A 9 2.17 10.76 -68.14
C THR A 9 1.18 9.62 -68.31
N GLN A 10 1.46 8.45 -67.74
CA GLN A 10 0.44 7.42 -67.53
C GLN A 10 0.23 7.19 -66.04
N SER A 11 -0.90 7.74 -65.61
CA SER A 11 -1.67 7.41 -64.42
C SER A 11 -1.73 5.91 -64.16
N ASN A 12 -1.50 5.50 -62.91
CA ASN A 12 -2.05 4.25 -62.39
C ASN A 12 -2.29 4.38 -60.89
N SER A 13 -3.48 4.88 -60.57
CA SER A 13 -4.13 4.80 -59.27
C SER A 13 -4.29 3.33 -58.87
N ARG A 14 -3.71 2.93 -57.72
CA ARG A 14 -4.13 1.71 -57.01
C ARG A 14 -4.47 2.02 -55.58
N THR A 15 -5.77 2.13 -55.37
CA THR A 15 -6.51 1.92 -54.13
C THR A 15 -6.00 0.65 -53.44
N THR A 16 -5.39 0.79 -52.26
CA THR A 16 -5.08 -0.34 -51.38
C THR A 16 -5.95 -0.27 -50.14
N THR A 17 -7.03 -1.05 -50.16
CA THR A 17 -7.89 -1.35 -49.02
C THR A 17 -7.07 -1.99 -47.88
N PRO A 18 -7.11 -1.49 -46.64
CA PRO A 18 -6.43 -2.13 -45.53
C PRO A 18 -7.22 -3.36 -45.03
N ARG A 19 -6.53 -4.50 -44.98
CA ARG A 19 -7.00 -5.78 -44.43
C ARG A 19 -7.15 -5.69 -42.91
N PRO A 20 -8.32 -5.99 -42.31
CA PRO A 20 -8.44 -5.97 -40.85
C PRO A 20 -7.74 -7.19 -40.23
N ARG A 21 -6.70 -6.95 -39.42
CA ARG A 21 -6.13 -7.95 -38.52
C ARG A 21 -7.12 -8.17 -37.38
N SER A 22 -7.90 -9.24 -37.45
CA SER A 22 -8.71 -9.72 -36.34
C SER A 22 -7.81 -10.20 -35.21
N SER A 23 -7.49 -9.31 -34.26
CA SER A 23 -6.90 -9.70 -32.98
C SER A 23 -7.98 -10.37 -32.13
N ARG A 24 -7.97 -11.70 -32.08
CA ARG A 24 -8.87 -12.49 -31.26
C ARG A 24 -8.40 -12.38 -29.81
N GLN A 25 -8.78 -11.29 -29.13
CA GLN A 25 -8.58 -11.13 -27.70
C GLN A 25 -9.44 -12.17 -26.97
N ARG A 26 -8.79 -13.15 -26.34
CA ARG A 26 -9.47 -14.07 -25.43
C ARG A 26 -10.03 -13.27 -24.26
N PRO A 27 -11.30 -13.46 -23.85
CA PRO A 27 -11.83 -12.78 -22.68
C PRO A 27 -11.00 -13.20 -21.45
N PRO A 28 -10.61 -12.25 -20.58
CA PRO A 28 -9.88 -12.58 -19.36
C PRO A 28 -10.73 -13.51 -18.50
N SER A 29 -10.17 -14.67 -18.13
CA SER A 29 -10.91 -15.67 -17.36
C SER A 29 -11.30 -15.10 -15.99
N ALA A 30 -12.52 -15.40 -15.54
CA ALA A 30 -13.06 -14.99 -14.24
C ALA A 30 -12.20 -15.40 -13.01
N ARG A 31 -11.14 -16.19 -13.19
CA ARG A 31 -10.13 -16.47 -12.14
C ARG A 31 -9.28 -15.26 -11.74
N CYS A 32 -9.24 -14.19 -12.55
CA CYS A 32 -8.69 -12.90 -12.10
C CYS A 32 -9.60 -12.17 -11.08
N ALA A 33 -10.85 -12.58 -10.93
CA ALA A 33 -11.88 -11.77 -10.26
C ALA A 33 -11.88 -11.86 -8.72
N ARG A 34 -11.18 -12.83 -8.11
CA ARG A 34 -11.02 -12.91 -6.66
C ARG A 34 -9.54 -12.92 -6.32
N ARG A 35 -8.88 -11.77 -6.44
CA ARG A 35 -7.58 -11.57 -5.79
C ARG A 35 -7.79 -11.90 -4.31
N ASN A 36 -7.03 -12.84 -3.78
CA ASN A 36 -7.03 -13.14 -2.35
C ASN A 36 -6.67 -11.84 -1.60
N VAL A 37 -7.66 -11.17 -1.01
CA VAL A 37 -7.49 -9.88 -0.32
C VAL A 37 -6.43 -10.01 0.77
N ALA A 38 -6.44 -11.12 1.51
CA ALA A 38 -5.43 -11.44 2.51
C ALA A 38 -4.00 -11.45 1.94
N LYS A 39 -3.80 -12.01 0.74
CA LYS A 39 -2.49 -11.99 0.07
C LYS A 39 -2.16 -10.59 -0.44
N LEU A 40 -3.15 -9.84 -0.95
CA LEU A 40 -2.95 -8.47 -1.43
C LEU A 40 -2.44 -7.53 -0.32
N VAL A 41 -2.97 -7.68 0.89
CA VAL A 41 -2.64 -6.82 2.04
C VAL A 41 -1.35 -7.26 2.74
N ARG A 42 -1.01 -8.55 2.69
CA ARG A 42 0.14 -9.11 3.45
C ARG A 42 1.40 -9.35 2.62
N SER A 43 1.25 -9.68 1.34
CA SER A 43 2.41 -10.06 0.51
C SER A 43 3.22 -8.85 0.07
N SER A 44 4.54 -8.97 0.17
CA SER A 44 5.50 -7.96 -0.31
C SER A 44 5.53 -7.80 -1.83
N THR A 45 5.12 -8.83 -2.56
CA THR A 45 5.01 -8.83 -4.04
C THR A 45 3.68 -8.27 -4.54
N SER A 46 2.78 -7.88 -3.64
CA SER A 46 1.49 -7.31 -3.98
C SER A 46 1.64 -6.02 -4.81
N PRO A 47 0.77 -5.80 -5.81
CA PRO A 47 0.67 -4.51 -6.50
C PRO A 47 0.42 -3.33 -5.54
N LEU A 48 -0.15 -3.61 -4.35
CA LEU A 48 -0.39 -2.61 -3.32
C LEU A 48 0.90 -1.99 -2.78
N ALA A 49 2.02 -2.73 -2.77
CA ALA A 49 3.31 -2.22 -2.32
C ALA A 49 3.94 -1.18 -3.28
N LYS A 50 3.43 -1.09 -4.51
CA LYS A 50 3.88 -0.10 -5.52
C LYS A 50 2.84 0.98 -5.79
N ALA A 51 1.62 0.80 -5.32
CA ALA A 51 0.52 1.72 -5.56
C ALA A 51 0.54 2.88 -4.56
N ASP A 52 0.00 4.02 -4.97
CA ASP A 52 -0.24 5.13 -4.05
C ASP A 52 -1.49 4.87 -3.22
N ILE A 53 -1.30 4.28 -2.04
CA ILE A 53 -2.36 3.93 -1.10
C ILE A 53 -3.14 5.18 -0.65
N ARG A 54 -2.47 6.33 -0.51
CA ARG A 54 -3.11 7.57 -0.12
C ARG A 54 -4.14 7.98 -1.17
N ALA A 55 -3.77 7.95 -2.45
CA ALA A 55 -4.69 8.27 -3.55
C ALA A 55 -5.86 7.28 -3.64
N ILE A 56 -5.61 6.00 -3.35
CA ILE A 56 -6.67 4.96 -3.36
C ILE A 56 -7.69 5.19 -2.23
N LEU A 57 -7.22 5.40 -1.00
CA LEU A 57 -8.09 5.55 0.18
C LEU A 57 -8.86 6.87 0.19
N SER A 58 -8.30 7.91 -0.43
CA SER A 58 -8.92 9.22 -0.51
C SER A 58 -9.87 9.39 -1.70
N ASN A 59 -10.05 8.35 -2.51
CA ASN A 59 -11.00 8.37 -3.60
C ASN A 59 -12.44 8.28 -3.05
N PRO A 60 -13.35 9.22 -3.37
CA PRO A 60 -14.73 9.18 -2.90
C PRO A 60 -15.47 7.92 -3.36
N LEU A 61 -15.10 7.35 -4.52
CA LEU A 61 -15.68 6.10 -5.00
C LEU A 61 -15.38 4.94 -4.04
N ALA A 62 -14.18 4.91 -3.44
CA ALA A 62 -13.83 3.89 -2.47
C ALA A 62 -14.81 3.90 -1.30
N TRP A 63 -15.20 5.09 -0.82
CA TRP A 63 -16.17 5.24 0.28
C TRP A 63 -17.59 4.83 -0.10
N THR A 64 -18.06 5.19 -1.30
CA THR A 64 -19.43 4.90 -1.75
C THR A 64 -19.72 3.42 -1.95
N ILE A 65 -18.69 2.61 -2.22
CA ILE A 65 -18.83 1.17 -2.47
C ILE A 65 -18.99 0.38 -1.16
N LEU A 66 -18.57 0.94 -0.02
CA LEU A 66 -18.67 0.25 1.27
C LEU A 66 -20.10 0.19 1.78
N ASP A 67 -20.44 -0.91 2.44
CA ASP A 67 -21.68 -1.03 3.19
C ASP A 67 -21.67 -0.08 4.42
N PRO A 68 -22.85 0.30 4.95
CA PRO A 68 -22.94 1.23 6.08
C PRO A 68 -22.26 0.71 7.36
N GLN A 69 -22.21 -0.61 7.56
CA GLN A 69 -21.58 -1.21 8.74
C GLN A 69 -20.06 -1.03 8.68
N SER A 70 -19.43 -1.42 7.56
CA SER A 70 -18.00 -1.22 7.29
C SER A 70 -17.60 0.25 7.39
N ARG A 71 -18.47 1.17 6.94
CA ARG A 71 -18.26 2.61 7.11
C ARG A 71 -18.23 3.01 8.59
N GLY A 72 -19.16 2.49 9.40
CA GLY A 72 -19.17 2.72 10.85
C GLY A 72 -17.92 2.18 11.55
N GLU A 73 -17.49 0.97 11.19
CA GLU A 73 -16.25 0.37 11.71
C GLU A 73 -15.02 1.21 11.38
N ILE A 74 -14.90 1.70 10.13
CA ILE A 74 -13.79 2.57 9.74
C ILE A 74 -13.82 3.90 10.49
N LEU A 75 -15.00 4.50 10.67
CA LEU A 75 -15.13 5.76 11.42
C LEU A 75 -14.74 5.58 12.90
N ALA A 76 -15.04 4.43 13.50
CA ALA A 76 -14.65 4.12 14.87
C ALA A 76 -13.13 3.92 15.06
N LEU A 77 -12.38 3.65 13.99
CA LEU A 77 -10.92 3.52 14.03
C LEU A 77 -10.19 4.87 14.00
N PHE A 78 -10.90 5.96 13.68
CA PHE A 78 -10.27 7.29 13.73
C PHE A 78 -10.05 7.71 15.19
N PRO A 79 -8.84 8.21 15.54
CA PRO A 79 -8.56 8.67 16.89
C PRO A 79 -9.30 9.97 17.24
N ASP A 80 -9.58 10.80 16.23
CA ASP A 80 -10.19 12.13 16.36
C ASP A 80 -11.37 12.29 15.39
N GLU A 81 -12.46 12.91 15.88
CA GLU A 81 -13.63 13.25 15.06
C GLU A 81 -13.40 14.44 14.11
N LYS A 82 -12.26 15.13 14.23
CA LYS A 82 -11.91 16.33 13.43
C LYS A 82 -11.86 16.06 11.92
N HIS A 83 -11.58 14.83 11.54
CA HIS A 83 -11.50 14.40 10.14
C HIS A 83 -12.79 13.74 9.65
N ILE A 84 -13.89 13.84 10.39
CA ILE A 84 -15.19 13.28 10.03
C ILE A 84 -16.16 14.42 9.74
N LEU A 85 -16.79 14.38 8.56
CA LEU A 85 -17.93 15.21 8.22
C LEU A 85 -19.19 14.58 8.80
N ASN A 86 -19.99 15.38 9.50
CA ASN A 86 -21.28 15.00 10.12
C ASN A 86 -21.18 13.77 11.05
N PRO A 87 -20.37 13.82 12.11
CA PRO A 87 -20.24 12.72 13.07
C PRO A 87 -21.62 12.36 13.66
N GLY A 88 -21.87 11.06 13.86
CA GLY A 88 -23.12 10.56 14.45
C GLY A 88 -24.33 10.52 13.51
N THR A 89 -24.17 10.88 12.23
CA THR A 89 -25.26 10.79 11.23
C THR A 89 -25.07 9.62 10.27
N ALA A 90 -26.15 9.17 9.62
CA ALA A 90 -26.09 8.14 8.57
C ALA A 90 -25.25 8.55 7.34
N ASN A 91 -24.94 9.85 7.20
CA ASN A 91 -24.12 10.42 6.13
C ASN A 91 -22.69 10.74 6.59
N ALA A 92 -22.25 10.18 7.72
CA ALA A 92 -20.90 10.37 8.21
C ALA A 92 -19.88 9.90 7.15
N SER A 93 -18.91 10.75 6.86
CA SER A 93 -17.87 10.48 5.85
C SER A 93 -16.55 11.15 6.24
N PRO A 94 -15.40 10.57 5.87
CA PRO A 94 -14.12 11.25 6.08
C PRO A 94 -14.06 12.55 5.29
N ASN A 95 -13.56 13.61 5.93
CA ASN A 95 -13.24 14.87 5.27
C ASN A 95 -11.96 14.68 4.43
N PHE A 96 -12.11 14.20 3.18
CA PHE A 96 -10.97 13.89 2.31
C PHE A 96 -9.98 15.05 2.12
N PRO A 97 -10.41 16.31 1.88
CA PRO A 97 -9.48 17.44 1.80
C PRO A 97 -8.58 17.58 3.03
N THR A 98 -9.16 17.57 4.23
CA THR A 98 -8.41 17.73 5.48
C THR A 98 -7.58 16.49 5.80
N LEU A 99 -8.09 15.29 5.53
CA LEU A 99 -7.38 14.02 5.72
C LEU A 99 -6.16 13.91 4.79
N MET A 100 -6.27 14.43 3.56
CA MET A 100 -5.14 14.52 2.65
C MET A 100 -4.07 15.51 3.16
N SER A 101 -4.43 16.60 3.81
CA SER A 101 -3.42 17.53 4.36
C SER A 101 -2.73 17.01 5.63
N ASP A 102 -3.30 16.02 6.30
CA ASP A 102 -2.77 15.53 7.58
C ASP A 102 -1.45 14.75 7.43
N ASP A 103 -0.46 15.12 8.25
CA ASP A 103 0.87 14.51 8.21
C ASP A 103 0.90 13.12 8.84
N SER A 104 0.03 12.86 9.83
CA SER A 104 -0.06 11.54 10.45
C SER A 104 -0.59 10.52 9.44
N PHE A 105 -1.63 10.85 8.70
CA PHE A 105 -2.17 10.00 7.64
C PHE A 105 -1.14 9.75 6.52
N ARG A 106 -0.41 10.78 6.09
CA ARG A 106 0.68 10.65 5.11
C ARG A 106 1.76 9.68 5.57
N TYR A 107 2.21 9.86 6.81
CA TYR A 107 3.21 9.01 7.41
C TYR A 107 2.74 7.56 7.50
N ASN A 108 1.50 7.34 7.94
CA ASN A 108 0.92 6.00 8.05
C ASN A 108 0.83 5.30 6.69
N CYS A 109 0.37 5.98 5.63
CA CYS A 109 0.35 5.40 4.29
C CYS A 109 1.76 5.04 3.79
N ALA A 110 2.73 5.94 3.95
CA ALA A 110 4.11 5.70 3.52
C ALA A 110 4.74 4.54 4.29
N ASN A 111 4.62 4.57 5.62
CA ASN A 111 5.14 3.53 6.50
C ASN A 111 4.49 2.16 6.19
N TYR A 112 3.19 2.14 5.92
CA TYR A 112 2.50 0.91 5.53
C TYR A 112 3.06 0.34 4.22
N THR A 113 3.23 1.17 3.18
CA THR A 113 3.84 0.74 1.90
C THR A 113 5.25 0.21 2.09
N THR A 114 6.07 0.90 2.88
CA THR A 114 7.43 0.45 3.23
C THR A 114 7.43 -0.85 4.01
N ASN A 115 6.55 -1.01 5.00
CA ASN A 115 6.46 -2.23 5.80
C ASN A 115 5.97 -3.41 4.96
N LEU A 116 5.04 -3.17 4.04
CA LEU A 116 4.57 -4.18 3.11
C LEU A 116 5.68 -4.63 2.16
N SER A 117 6.43 -3.70 1.57
CA SER A 117 7.54 -4.03 0.66
C SER A 117 8.67 -4.80 1.36
N LEU A 118 8.89 -4.52 2.64
CA LEU A 118 9.85 -5.24 3.49
C LEU A 118 9.34 -6.59 4.02
N GLY A 119 8.11 -7.01 3.70
CA GLY A 119 7.56 -8.29 4.19
C GLY A 119 7.19 -8.29 5.68
N ARG A 120 7.11 -7.12 6.33
CA ARG A 120 6.75 -6.98 7.75
C ARG A 120 5.26 -7.25 8.04
N HIS A 121 4.51 -7.72 7.06
CA HIS A 121 3.14 -8.19 7.20
C HIS A 121 3.00 -9.69 6.89
N ASP A 122 4.11 -10.40 6.72
CA ASP A 122 4.12 -11.85 6.59
C ASP A 122 3.67 -12.52 7.89
N GLN A 123 3.08 -13.71 7.78
CA GLN A 123 2.45 -14.40 8.92
C GLN A 123 3.45 -14.70 10.05
N GLU A 124 4.68 -15.08 9.70
CA GLU A 124 5.75 -15.34 10.67
C GLU A 124 6.18 -14.05 11.40
N TRP A 125 6.24 -12.95 10.66
CA TRP A 125 6.54 -11.64 11.24
C TRP A 125 5.47 -11.21 12.24
N LEU A 126 4.20 -11.36 11.86
CA LEU A 126 3.08 -11.06 12.75
C LEU A 126 3.10 -11.94 14.00
N THR A 127 3.36 -13.25 13.84
CA THR A 127 3.44 -14.19 14.96
C THR A 127 4.57 -13.81 15.92
N SER A 128 5.73 -13.47 15.38
CA SER A 128 6.89 -13.02 16.16
C SER A 128 6.62 -11.69 16.88
N ALA A 129 5.92 -10.76 16.22
CA ALA A 129 5.54 -9.48 16.81
C ALA A 129 4.59 -9.66 18.00
N TRP A 130 3.60 -10.56 17.89
CA TRP A 130 2.71 -10.89 19.00
C TRP A 130 3.45 -11.55 20.16
N ILE A 131 4.31 -12.53 19.89
CA ILE A 131 5.14 -13.16 20.93
C ILE A 131 6.02 -12.10 21.62
N ALA A 132 6.65 -11.21 20.87
CA ALA A 132 7.47 -10.15 21.44
C ALA A 132 6.65 -9.16 22.28
N HIS A 133 5.43 -8.83 21.85
CA HIS A 133 4.49 -8.02 22.62
C HIS A 133 4.11 -8.71 23.94
N ASP A 134 3.77 -9.99 23.89
CA ASP A 134 3.37 -10.75 25.09
C ASP A 134 4.54 -10.90 26.07
N ARG A 135 5.76 -11.11 25.58
CA ARG A 135 6.97 -11.10 26.41
C ARG A 135 7.25 -9.75 27.07
N ARG A 136 7.01 -8.65 26.36
CA ARG A 136 7.08 -7.30 26.95
C ARG A 136 6.03 -7.12 28.04
N LYS A 137 4.80 -7.55 27.80
CA LYS A 137 3.73 -7.51 28.78
C LYS A 137 4.04 -8.36 30.02
N ALA A 138 4.75 -9.47 29.84
CA ALA A 138 5.22 -10.34 30.91
C ALA A 138 6.41 -9.76 31.71
N GLY A 139 6.98 -8.62 31.30
CA GLY A 139 8.11 -7.97 31.98
C GLY A 139 9.47 -8.58 31.64
N GLU A 140 9.54 -9.59 30.77
CA GLU A 140 10.81 -10.28 30.42
C GLU A 140 11.84 -9.31 29.81
N PHE A 141 11.37 -8.29 29.09
CA PHE A 141 12.26 -7.29 28.51
C PHE A 141 12.86 -6.36 29.57
N ASP A 142 12.07 -5.96 30.57
CA ASP A 142 12.55 -5.11 31.66
C ASP A 142 13.53 -5.90 32.54
N ASP A 143 13.28 -7.18 32.76
CA ASP A 143 14.20 -8.10 33.44
C ASP A 143 15.52 -8.24 32.67
N TYR A 144 15.45 -8.41 31.36
CA TYR A 144 16.61 -8.42 30.49
C TYR A 144 17.41 -7.10 30.58
N LEU A 145 16.74 -5.95 30.57
CA LEU A 145 17.40 -4.64 30.71
C LEU A 145 18.06 -4.49 32.07
N ARG A 146 17.40 -4.89 33.16
CA ARG A 146 17.98 -4.87 34.51
C ARG A 146 19.22 -5.74 34.59
N ASN A 147 19.16 -6.97 34.08
CA ASN A 147 20.29 -7.89 34.07
C ASN A 147 21.44 -7.38 33.20
N LYS A 148 21.13 -6.85 32.02
CA LYS A 148 22.13 -6.26 31.12
C LYS A 148 22.81 -5.05 31.77
N PHE A 149 22.05 -4.18 32.42
CA PHE A 149 22.60 -3.04 33.16
C PHE A 149 23.54 -3.51 34.28
N VAL A 150 23.15 -4.51 35.08
CA VAL A 150 24.03 -5.06 36.12
C VAL A 150 25.31 -5.65 35.53
N ALA A 151 25.20 -6.43 34.46
CA ALA A 151 26.34 -7.06 33.82
C ALA A 151 27.32 -6.05 33.21
N GLU A 152 26.83 -5.04 32.50
CA GLU A 152 27.68 -4.11 31.75
C GLU A 152 28.14 -2.91 32.59
N TRP A 153 27.38 -2.47 33.60
CA TRP A 153 27.69 -1.26 34.36
C TRP A 153 28.13 -1.49 35.80
N LEU A 154 27.69 -2.57 36.45
CA LEU A 154 28.01 -2.81 37.87
C LEU A 154 29.15 -3.81 38.06
N LEU A 155 29.35 -4.76 37.13
CA LEU A 155 30.46 -5.73 37.25
C LEU A 155 31.83 -5.17 36.82
N ASP A 156 31.89 -4.23 35.87
CA ASP A 156 33.15 -3.57 35.44
C ASP A 156 33.76 -2.65 36.53
N GLY A 157 33.01 -2.33 37.58
CA GLY A 157 33.48 -1.48 38.70
C GLY A 157 34.16 -2.22 39.86
N THR A 158 34.19 -3.56 39.87
CA THR A 158 34.68 -4.34 41.03
C THR A 158 35.94 -5.17 40.77
N ALA A 159 36.45 -5.17 39.54
CA ALA A 159 37.69 -5.84 39.19
C ALA A 159 38.87 -4.87 39.22
N THR A 160 39.41 -4.57 40.42
CA THR A 160 40.85 -4.34 40.74
C THR A 160 41.05 -3.43 41.98
N VAL A 161 40.89 -3.99 43.18
CA VAL A 161 41.75 -3.61 44.31
C VAL A 161 42.15 -4.90 45.04
N ALA A 162 43.07 -5.65 44.43
CA ALA A 162 43.80 -6.69 45.13
C ALA A 162 44.91 -5.99 45.95
N THR A 163 44.84 -6.11 47.27
CA THR A 163 45.89 -5.73 48.23
C THR A 163 46.88 -6.88 48.38
#